data_AF-A0A846DIS3-F1
#
_entry.id   AF-A0A846DIS3-F1
#
_cell.length_a   1.000
_cell.length_b   1.000
_cell.length_c   1.000
_cell.angle_alpha   90.00
_cell.angle_beta   90.00
_cell.angle_gamma   90.00
#
_symmetry.space_group_name_H-M   'P 1'
#
loop_
_entity.id
_entity.type
_entity.pdbx_description
1 polymer ?
#
loop_
_entity_poly.entity_id
_entity_poly.type
_entity_poly.pdbx_seq_one_letter_code
_entity_poly.pdbx_strand_id
1 'polypeptide(L)'
;MNNNISTALSTMKNSVSTLVGSSVLAAGIAIAATMPAQAFVLNTQLTGDPRPGNPDELFVDVTITSGEAGVAANQAKFIVDINSPLHSNIKLDDFFFNIGSYTTSEVSLVSGSSTPSAWTVFGNGTNANGSGGADFAFSIDRTGGNPSGNVTNSTDLEFIVQLNSGNFALSDFLNADVSTSNDALLGSGQMGVHLQSLNTAVGGASSDSGFAMGSNNAAVPEPTTMGGFILAGGILSQLRRKKSNKDSE
;
A
#
# COMPACT_ATOMS: atom_id res chain seq x y z
N MET A 1 -79.88 -20.99 -19.39
CA MET A 1 -80.47 -22.01 -18.51
C MET A 1 -79.69 -21.93 -17.20
N ASN A 2 -80.18 -21.17 -16.20
CA ASN A 2 -80.91 -21.66 -15.00
C ASN A 2 -80.10 -22.71 -14.22
N ASN A 3 -79.81 -22.67 -12.91
CA ASN A 3 -80.22 -21.91 -11.70
C ASN A 3 -79.10 -22.16 -10.64
N ASN A 4 -78.61 -21.20 -9.85
CA ASN A 4 -79.10 -20.73 -8.53
C ASN A 4 -79.27 -21.77 -7.40
N ILE A 5 -78.98 -21.30 -6.15
CA ILE A 5 -79.19 -21.87 -4.78
C ILE A 5 -77.85 -22.34 -4.14
N SER A 6 -77.36 -21.92 -2.96
CA SER A 6 -77.85 -21.25 -1.74
C SER A 6 -76.59 -20.71 -0.97
N THR A 7 -76.44 -19.45 -0.55
CA THR A 7 -76.99 -18.71 0.61
C THR A 7 -76.71 -19.26 2.02
N ALA A 8 -75.68 -18.72 2.70
CA ALA A 8 -75.65 -18.45 4.15
C ALA A 8 -74.43 -17.53 4.41
N LEU A 9 -74.57 -16.21 4.51
CA LEU A 9 -75.09 -15.43 5.63
C LEU A 9 -74.38 -15.73 6.97
N SER A 10 -73.29 -15.00 7.25
CA SER A 10 -73.10 -14.45 8.59
C SER A 10 -72.40 -13.09 8.53
N THR A 11 -73.19 -12.07 8.78
CA THR A 11 -72.79 -10.73 9.15
C THR A 11 -71.83 -10.75 10.34
N MET A 12 -70.63 -10.19 10.19
CA MET A 12 -69.91 -9.59 11.31
C MET A 12 -69.41 -8.22 10.89
N LYS A 13 -70.18 -7.20 11.29
CA LYS A 13 -69.68 -5.85 11.52
C LYS A 13 -68.62 -5.95 12.62
N ASN A 14 -67.46 -5.34 12.43
CA ASN A 14 -66.91 -4.40 13.42
C ASN A 14 -65.61 -3.73 12.94
N SER A 15 -65.65 -2.41 13.05
CA SER A 15 -64.54 -1.52 13.42
C SER A 15 -63.45 -1.22 12.39
N VAL A 16 -63.66 -0.06 11.77
CA VAL A 16 -62.65 0.98 11.51
C VAL A 16 -61.49 0.93 12.50
N SER A 17 -60.26 0.82 12.00
CA SER A 17 -59.12 1.50 12.59
C SER A 17 -58.11 1.85 11.51
N THR A 18 -58.21 3.10 11.07
CA THR A 18 -57.24 3.81 10.25
C THR A 18 -55.90 3.83 10.99
N LEU A 19 -54.88 3.15 10.46
CA LEU A 19 -53.50 3.38 10.87
C LEU A 19 -52.73 3.93 9.67
N VAL A 20 -52.77 5.25 9.50
CA VAL A 20 -51.79 5.97 8.68
C VAL A 20 -50.49 5.95 9.47
N GLY A 21 -49.69 4.92 9.26
CA GLY A 21 -48.31 4.87 9.74
C GLY A 21 -47.46 5.77 8.88
N SER A 22 -47.39 7.06 9.24
CA SER A 22 -46.37 7.97 8.71
C SER A 22 -45.01 7.52 9.22
N SER A 23 -44.34 6.63 8.49
CA SER A 23 -42.92 6.38 8.68
C SER A 23 -42.16 7.61 8.18
N VAL A 24 -41.82 8.49 9.11
CA VAL A 24 -40.80 9.51 8.90
C VAL A 24 -39.49 8.76 8.63
N LEU A 25 -39.15 8.62 7.35
CA LEU A 25 -37.84 8.15 6.91
C LEU A 25 -36.85 9.26 7.28
N ALA A 26 -36.27 9.17 8.48
CA ALA A 26 -35.15 10.00 8.87
C ALA A 26 -33.97 9.64 7.95
N ALA A 27 -33.79 10.43 6.90
CA ALA A 27 -32.58 10.44 6.11
C ALA A 27 -31.44 10.93 7.01
N GLY A 28 -30.85 9.99 7.75
CA GLY A 28 -29.57 10.20 8.41
C GLY A 28 -28.53 10.41 7.33
N ILE A 29 -28.25 11.67 7.01
CA ILE A 29 -27.05 12.04 6.26
C ILE A 29 -25.90 11.70 7.20
N ALA A 30 -25.38 10.47 7.08
CA ALA A 30 -24.09 10.11 7.63
C ALA A 30 -23.07 10.95 6.85
N ILE A 31 -22.66 12.07 7.44
CA ILE A 31 -21.48 12.79 7.00
C ILE A 31 -20.33 11.82 7.31
N ALA A 32 -19.98 10.97 6.34
CA ALA A 32 -18.75 10.21 6.38
C ALA A 32 -17.63 11.25 6.43
N ALA A 33 -17.12 11.52 7.63
CA ALA A 33 -15.92 12.31 7.79
C ALA A 33 -14.81 11.52 7.09
N THR A 34 -14.47 11.93 5.87
CA THR A 34 -13.27 11.47 5.20
C THR A 34 -12.10 11.92 6.06
N MET A 35 -11.56 11.01 6.87
CA MET A 35 -10.29 11.28 7.53
C MET A 35 -9.27 11.57 6.42
N PRO A 36 -8.51 12.67 6.50
CA PRO A 36 -7.48 12.94 5.52
C PRO A 36 -6.52 11.76 5.52
N ALA A 37 -6.18 11.24 4.34
CA ALA A 37 -5.16 10.21 4.25
C ALA A 37 -3.87 10.72 4.90
N GLN A 38 -3.33 9.95 5.83
CA GLN A 38 -2.11 10.31 6.53
C GLN A 38 -0.93 10.03 5.60
N ALA A 39 -0.06 11.02 5.42
CA ALA A 39 1.18 10.83 4.68
C ALA A 39 2.09 9.84 5.41
N PHE A 40 2.80 9.00 4.66
CA PHE A 40 3.74 8.04 5.23
C PHE A 40 4.91 7.77 4.30
N VAL A 41 6.00 7.29 4.91
CA VAL A 41 7.20 6.77 4.25
C VAL A 41 7.50 5.40 4.86
N LEU A 42 7.72 4.40 4.01
CA LEU A 42 8.05 3.04 4.38
C LEU A 42 9.34 2.65 3.68
N ASN A 43 10.31 2.16 4.44
CA ASN A 43 11.60 1.70 3.94
C ASN A 43 11.76 0.23 4.30
N THR A 44 12.20 -0.57 3.34
CA THR A 44 12.46 -2.00 3.51
C THR A 44 13.61 -2.43 2.63
N GLN A 45 14.28 -3.51 3.00
CA GLN A 45 15.34 -4.12 2.22
C GLN A 45 14.92 -5.54 1.81
N LEU A 46 15.04 -5.85 0.53
CA LEU A 46 14.91 -7.20 0.00
C LEU A 46 16.29 -7.85 0.03
N THR A 47 16.35 -9.10 0.48
CA THR A 47 17.60 -9.86 0.58
C THR A 47 17.62 -11.00 -0.41
N GLY A 48 18.81 -11.31 -0.93
CA GLY A 48 19.05 -12.38 -1.88
C GLY A 48 18.53 -13.75 -1.44
N ASP A 49 18.23 -14.56 -2.44
CA ASP A 49 17.76 -15.93 -2.28
C ASP A 49 18.82 -16.85 -1.63
N PRO A 50 18.52 -17.45 -0.46
CA PRO A 50 19.47 -18.29 0.27
C PRO A 50 19.63 -19.70 -0.32
N ARG A 51 18.90 -20.06 -1.39
CA ARG A 51 18.98 -21.38 -2.01
C ARG A 51 20.37 -21.61 -2.62
N PRO A 52 20.96 -22.82 -2.48
CA PRO A 52 22.25 -23.14 -3.06
C PRO A 52 22.32 -22.86 -4.57
N GLY A 53 23.38 -22.18 -5.00
CA GLY A 53 23.61 -21.86 -6.40
C GLY A 53 23.04 -20.51 -6.85
N ASN A 54 22.28 -19.82 -6.00
CA ASN A 54 21.95 -18.42 -6.22
C ASN A 54 23.09 -17.51 -5.77
N PRO A 55 23.21 -16.30 -6.34
CA PRO A 55 24.19 -15.32 -5.90
C PRO A 55 23.86 -14.79 -4.50
N ASP A 56 24.87 -14.76 -3.64
CA ASP A 56 24.80 -14.19 -2.30
C ASP A 56 24.88 -12.66 -2.35
N GLU A 57 24.65 -11.99 -1.20
CA GLU A 57 24.91 -10.55 -1.02
C GLU A 57 24.16 -9.64 -2.01
N LEU A 58 22.97 -10.08 -2.43
CA LEU A 58 21.99 -9.25 -3.12
C LEU A 58 21.16 -8.47 -2.11
N PHE A 59 21.19 -7.14 -2.23
CA PHE A 59 20.40 -6.21 -1.44
C PHE A 59 19.70 -5.21 -2.37
N VAL A 60 18.40 -5.04 -2.17
CA VAL A 60 17.60 -4.05 -2.89
C VAL A 60 16.76 -3.29 -1.88
N ASP A 61 16.98 -1.99 -1.81
CA ASP A 61 16.27 -1.09 -0.91
C ASP A 61 15.01 -0.57 -1.63
N VAL A 62 13.87 -0.65 -0.97
CA VAL A 62 12.59 -0.18 -1.50
C VAL A 62 12.03 0.89 -0.56
N THR A 63 11.77 2.05 -1.12
CA THR A 63 11.11 3.18 -0.45
C THR A 63 9.73 3.40 -1.03
N ILE A 64 8.71 3.46 -0.18
CA ILE A 64 7.33 3.73 -0.55
C ILE A 64 6.85 4.99 0.15
N THR A 65 6.32 5.95 -0.60
CA THR A 65 5.77 7.20 -0.05
C THR A 65 4.36 7.46 -0.56
N SER A 66 3.46 7.90 0.30
CA SER A 66 2.10 8.32 -0.08
C SER A 66 1.68 9.57 0.69
N GLY A 67 0.83 10.40 0.10
CA GLY A 67 0.26 11.61 0.72
C GLY A 67 1.26 12.77 0.94
N GLU A 68 2.50 12.63 0.49
CA GLU A 68 3.55 13.67 0.55
C GLU A 68 3.41 14.70 -0.58
N ALA A 69 4.15 15.81 -0.50
CA ALA A 69 4.12 16.84 -1.53
C ALA A 69 4.45 16.26 -2.92
N GLY A 70 3.50 16.37 -3.85
CA GLY A 70 3.63 15.83 -5.22
C GLY A 70 3.16 14.39 -5.40
N VAL A 71 2.68 13.72 -4.35
CA VAL A 71 2.05 12.39 -4.41
C VAL A 71 0.66 12.48 -3.79
N ALA A 72 -0.38 12.25 -4.58
CA ALA A 72 -1.75 12.31 -4.06
C ALA A 72 -2.01 11.21 -3.00
N ALA A 73 -3.02 11.41 -2.17
CA ALA A 73 -3.43 10.46 -1.13
C ALA A 73 -3.83 9.08 -1.67
N ASN A 74 -4.31 9.01 -2.91
CA ASN A 74 -4.65 7.77 -3.61
C ASN A 74 -3.49 7.23 -4.46
N GLN A 75 -2.30 7.81 -4.32
CA GLN A 75 -1.10 7.42 -5.03
C GLN A 75 -0.03 6.96 -4.05
N ALA A 76 0.78 5.99 -4.47
CA ALA A 76 1.97 5.57 -3.75
C ALA A 76 3.14 5.56 -4.73
N LYS A 77 4.18 6.32 -4.42
CA LYS A 77 5.43 6.33 -5.17
C LYS A 77 6.37 5.26 -4.62
N PHE A 78 6.88 4.42 -5.50
CA PHE A 78 7.91 3.43 -5.24
C PHE A 78 9.24 3.92 -5.78
N ILE A 79 10.29 3.71 -5.01
CA ILE A 79 11.69 3.84 -5.42
C ILE A 79 12.36 2.50 -5.10
N VAL A 80 12.90 1.84 -6.10
CA VAL A 80 13.63 0.57 -5.98
C VAL A 80 15.09 0.85 -6.35
N ASP A 81 15.95 0.77 -5.34
CA ASP A 81 17.39 1.04 -5.43
C ASP A 81 18.15 -0.28 -5.25
N ILE A 82 19.04 -0.61 -6.19
CA ILE A 82 19.88 -1.80 -6.05
C ILE A 82 21.13 -1.43 -5.26
N ASN A 83 21.28 -2.00 -4.07
CA ASN A 83 22.39 -1.73 -3.18
C ASN A 83 23.30 -2.96 -3.03
N SER A 84 23.71 -3.53 -4.16
CA SER A 84 24.46 -4.80 -4.24
C SER A 84 25.89 -4.56 -4.74
N PRO A 85 26.79 -3.96 -3.93
CA PRO A 85 28.09 -3.47 -4.38
C PRO A 85 29.03 -4.56 -4.89
N LEU A 86 28.81 -5.82 -4.52
CA LEU A 86 29.60 -6.97 -4.97
C LEU A 86 29.18 -7.48 -6.35
N HIS A 87 28.09 -6.95 -6.90
CA HIS A 87 27.60 -7.22 -8.25
C HIS A 87 27.58 -5.92 -9.06
N SER A 88 28.75 -5.44 -9.47
CA SER A 88 28.91 -4.13 -10.13
C SER A 88 28.13 -3.98 -11.43
N ASN A 89 27.84 -5.09 -12.12
CA ASN A 89 27.09 -5.12 -13.39
C ASN A 89 25.61 -5.48 -13.23
N ILE A 90 25.11 -5.60 -12.00
CA ILE A 90 23.73 -6.00 -11.70
C ILE A 90 22.72 -5.09 -12.40
N LYS A 91 21.64 -5.70 -12.86
CA LYS A 91 20.51 -5.01 -13.48
C LYS A 91 19.20 -5.55 -12.93
N LEU A 92 18.23 -4.68 -12.70
CA LEU A 92 16.85 -5.09 -12.46
C LEU A 92 16.24 -5.63 -13.76
N ASP A 93 15.52 -6.74 -13.66
CA ASP A 93 14.73 -7.30 -14.76
C ASP A 93 13.23 -7.11 -14.47
N ASP A 94 12.78 -7.60 -13.31
CA ASP A 94 11.39 -7.52 -12.86
C ASP A 94 11.30 -7.04 -11.40
N PHE A 95 10.26 -6.26 -11.09
CA PHE A 95 9.86 -5.97 -9.71
C PHE A 95 8.42 -6.45 -9.45
N PHE A 96 8.23 -7.20 -8.36
CA PHE A 96 6.98 -7.84 -7.96
C PHE A 96 6.56 -7.35 -6.59
N PHE A 97 5.27 -7.13 -6.39
CA PHE A 97 4.78 -6.59 -5.13
C PHE A 97 3.29 -6.89 -4.88
N ASN A 98 2.93 -6.90 -3.61
CA ASN A 98 1.55 -6.94 -3.12
C ASN A 98 1.25 -5.64 -2.38
N ILE A 99 0.02 -5.13 -2.54
CA ILE A 99 -0.50 -3.98 -1.78
C ILE A 99 -1.95 -4.30 -1.43
N GLY A 100 -2.26 -4.27 -0.14
CA GLY A 100 -3.54 -4.65 0.42
C GLY A 100 -3.98 -6.01 -0.08
N SER A 101 -5.28 -6.15 -0.30
CA SER A 101 -5.89 -7.25 -1.06
C SER A 101 -6.36 -6.76 -2.43
N TYR A 102 -5.69 -5.75 -3.00
CA TYR A 102 -6.09 -5.13 -4.25
C TYR A 102 -5.71 -5.98 -5.47
N THR A 103 -6.46 -5.79 -6.55
CA THR A 103 -6.21 -6.40 -7.85
C THR A 103 -5.81 -5.36 -8.91
N THR A 104 -5.36 -5.84 -10.08
CA THR A 104 -5.07 -4.99 -11.25
C THR A 104 -6.28 -4.23 -11.81
N SER A 105 -7.50 -4.52 -11.34
CA SER A 105 -8.70 -3.73 -11.66
C SER A 105 -8.90 -2.50 -10.76
N GLU A 106 -8.27 -2.49 -9.59
CA GLU A 106 -8.40 -1.45 -8.56
C GLU A 106 -7.19 -0.52 -8.52
N VAL A 107 -6.04 -1.02 -8.97
CA VAL A 107 -4.78 -0.28 -9.02
C VAL A 107 -4.38 -0.05 -10.48
N SER A 108 -3.94 1.16 -10.78
CA SER A 108 -3.36 1.53 -12.08
C SER A 108 -1.94 2.06 -11.91
N LEU A 109 -1.11 1.86 -12.93
CA LEU A 109 0.20 2.50 -13.01
C LEU A 109 0.03 3.93 -13.52
N VAL A 110 0.45 4.90 -12.72
CA VAL A 110 0.64 6.28 -13.17
C VAL A 110 2.14 6.39 -13.44
N SER A 111 2.54 6.41 -14.70
CA SER A 111 3.96 6.56 -15.07
C SER A 111 4.63 7.64 -14.22
N GLY A 112 5.70 7.29 -13.48
CA GLY A 112 6.44 8.24 -12.66
C GLY A 112 7.22 9.23 -13.52
N SER A 113 7.70 10.32 -12.91
CA SER A 113 8.53 11.32 -13.60
C SER A 113 9.87 10.79 -14.12
N SER A 114 10.30 9.63 -13.63
CA SER A 114 11.64 9.07 -13.78
C SER A 114 11.65 7.59 -14.18
N THR A 115 10.47 6.98 -14.41
CA THR A 115 10.39 5.60 -14.87
C THR A 115 11.11 5.50 -16.22
N PRO A 116 12.20 4.72 -16.36
CA PRO A 116 12.86 4.61 -17.66
C PRO A 116 11.81 4.13 -18.67
N SER A 117 11.77 4.72 -19.86
CA SER A 117 10.64 4.64 -20.82
C SER A 117 10.22 3.24 -21.26
N ALA A 118 10.94 2.20 -20.82
CA ALA A 118 10.66 0.81 -21.08
C ALA A 118 10.05 0.03 -19.90
N TRP A 119 10.01 0.57 -18.69
CA TRP A 119 9.38 -0.09 -17.54
C TRP A 119 7.88 0.22 -17.51
N THR A 120 7.09 -0.60 -18.19
CA THR A 120 5.65 -0.31 -18.36
C THR A 120 4.74 -1.54 -18.37
N VAL A 121 5.28 -2.77 -18.31
CA VAL A 121 4.42 -3.96 -18.21
C VAL A 121 3.89 -4.05 -16.79
N PHE A 122 2.71 -3.48 -16.56
CA PHE A 122 1.97 -3.62 -15.32
C PHE A 122 0.96 -4.76 -15.45
N GLY A 123 1.05 -5.76 -14.58
CA GLY A 123 0.20 -6.94 -14.65
C GLY A 123 0.28 -7.79 -13.39
N ASN A 124 -0.23 -9.01 -13.48
CA ASN A 124 -0.12 -9.97 -12.38
C ASN A 124 1.27 -10.61 -12.39
N GLY A 125 1.91 -10.69 -11.22
CA GLY A 125 3.22 -11.31 -11.04
C GLY A 125 3.15 -12.82 -10.83
N THR A 126 2.44 -13.55 -11.70
CA THR A 126 2.30 -15.01 -11.59
C THR A 126 3.62 -15.71 -11.92
N ASN A 127 4.02 -16.67 -11.07
CA ASN A 127 5.25 -17.45 -11.18
C ASN A 127 6.45 -16.54 -11.42
N ALA A 128 6.65 -15.58 -10.51
CA ALA A 128 7.70 -14.56 -10.62
C ALA A 128 9.06 -15.20 -10.95
N ASN A 129 9.76 -14.66 -11.94
CA ASN A 129 11.01 -15.24 -12.44
C ASN A 129 12.04 -15.39 -11.31
N GLY A 130 12.66 -16.57 -11.22
CA GLY A 130 13.63 -16.86 -10.16
C GLY A 130 13.03 -17.08 -8.76
N SER A 131 11.73 -16.85 -8.53
CA SER A 131 11.13 -16.92 -7.18
C SER A 131 10.81 -18.32 -6.66
N GLY A 132 11.10 -19.39 -7.41
CA GLY A 132 10.60 -20.73 -7.08
C GLY A 132 9.09 -20.89 -7.20
N GLY A 133 8.42 -20.00 -7.94
CA GLY A 133 6.98 -20.06 -8.23
C GLY A 133 6.08 -19.33 -7.24
N ALA A 134 6.60 -18.28 -6.61
CA ALA A 134 5.78 -17.34 -5.88
C ALA A 134 4.92 -16.50 -6.85
N ASP A 135 3.66 -16.28 -6.48
CA ASP A 135 2.70 -15.47 -7.22
C ASP A 135 2.46 -14.14 -6.50
N PHE A 136 2.67 -13.02 -7.19
CA PHE A 136 2.40 -11.67 -6.71
C PHE A 136 1.17 -11.06 -7.41
N ALA A 137 0.45 -10.19 -6.71
CA ALA A 137 -0.69 -9.47 -7.24
C ALA A 137 -0.27 -8.51 -8.38
N PHE A 138 0.92 -7.92 -8.26
CA PHE A 138 1.43 -6.94 -9.20
C PHE A 138 2.86 -7.25 -9.63
N SER A 139 3.17 -6.92 -10.89
CA SER A 139 4.51 -6.87 -11.44
C SER A 139 4.68 -5.59 -12.25
N ILE A 140 5.91 -5.07 -12.25
CA ILE A 140 6.40 -4.13 -13.26
C ILE A 140 7.61 -4.74 -13.95
N ASP A 141 7.50 -4.87 -15.26
CA ASP A 141 8.54 -5.44 -16.12
C ASP A 141 8.89 -4.45 -17.25
N ARG A 142 10.12 -4.60 -17.72
CA ARG A 142 10.77 -3.92 -18.80
C ARG A 142 10.30 -4.44 -20.17
N THR A 143 9.47 -3.66 -20.86
CA THR A 143 9.13 -3.87 -22.27
C THR A 143 10.34 -3.78 -23.21
N GLY A 144 10.49 -4.77 -24.09
CA GLY A 144 11.45 -4.75 -25.20
C GLY A 144 12.90 -4.96 -24.73
N GLY A 145 13.50 -6.08 -25.14
CA GLY A 145 14.70 -6.68 -24.54
C GLY A 145 16.00 -5.88 -24.45
N ASN A 146 16.03 -4.57 -24.72
CA ASN A 146 17.18 -3.72 -24.38
C ASN A 146 16.84 -2.22 -24.43
N PRO A 147 16.23 -1.65 -23.39
CA PRO A 147 15.96 -0.22 -23.38
C PRO A 147 17.18 0.61 -23.00
N SER A 148 17.14 1.88 -23.37
CA SER A 148 18.20 2.86 -23.14
C SER A 148 18.36 3.31 -21.67
N GLY A 149 18.00 2.47 -20.70
CA GLY A 149 18.06 2.78 -19.27
C GLY A 149 17.87 1.52 -18.42
N ASN A 150 18.98 0.90 -18.01
CA ASN A 150 18.95 -0.18 -17.03
C ASN A 150 18.85 0.43 -15.63
N VAL A 151 18.09 -0.23 -14.77
CA VAL A 151 18.11 0.01 -13.33
C VAL A 151 19.29 -0.81 -12.78
N THR A 152 20.22 -0.16 -12.09
CA THR A 152 21.53 -0.71 -11.65
C THR A 152 21.87 -0.17 -10.26
N ASN A 153 23.06 -0.48 -9.72
CA ASN A 153 23.56 0.15 -8.49
C ASN A 153 23.69 1.69 -8.52
N SER A 154 23.51 2.32 -9.68
CA SER A 154 23.65 3.78 -9.85
C SER A 154 22.40 4.42 -10.44
N THR A 155 21.33 3.66 -10.62
CA THR A 155 20.12 4.12 -11.31
C THR A 155 18.93 3.37 -10.78
N ASP A 156 18.05 4.10 -10.10
CA ASP A 156 16.89 3.56 -9.43
C ASP A 156 15.72 3.35 -10.41
N LEU A 157 14.81 2.45 -10.05
CA LEU A 157 13.49 2.39 -10.64
C LEU A 157 12.52 3.22 -9.79
N GLU A 158 11.91 4.24 -10.40
CA GLU A 158 10.84 5.01 -9.76
C GLU A 158 9.53 4.86 -10.52
N PHE A 159 8.43 4.63 -9.82
CA PHE A 159 7.08 4.62 -10.41
C PHE A 159 6.00 4.98 -9.40
N ILE A 160 4.81 5.34 -9.89
CA ILE A 160 3.66 5.64 -9.05
C ILE A 160 2.55 4.65 -9.36
N VAL A 161 1.98 4.04 -8.33
CA VAL A 161 0.71 3.32 -8.43
C VAL A 161 -0.41 4.17 -7.88
N GLN A 162 -1.60 4.01 -8.43
CA GLN A 162 -2.79 4.76 -8.05
C GLN A 162 -3.96 3.83 -7.78
N LEU A 163 -4.64 4.04 -6.65
CA LEU A 163 -5.96 3.47 -6.43
C LEU A 163 -7.00 4.22 -7.27
N ASN A 164 -7.82 3.43 -7.98
CA ASN A 164 -8.94 3.93 -8.77
C ASN A 164 -10.06 4.51 -7.90
N SER A 165 -10.13 4.10 -6.62
CA SER A 165 -11.05 4.64 -5.62
C SER A 165 -10.46 4.56 -4.23
N GLY A 166 -10.75 5.54 -3.38
CA GLY A 166 -10.21 5.62 -2.01
C GLY A 166 -8.82 6.23 -1.95
N ASN A 167 -8.16 6.06 -0.80
CA ASN A 167 -6.80 6.52 -0.53
C ASN A 167 -5.98 5.36 0.02
N PHE A 168 -4.67 5.38 -0.20
CA PHE A 168 -3.79 4.43 0.46
C PHE A 168 -3.68 4.72 1.96
N ALA A 169 -3.62 3.66 2.75
CA ALA A 169 -3.26 3.67 4.15
C ALA A 169 -1.98 2.87 4.36
N LEU A 170 -1.21 3.19 5.41
CA LEU A 170 0.00 2.43 5.76
C LEU A 170 -0.29 0.93 5.94
N SER A 171 -1.47 0.58 6.46
CA SER A 171 -1.91 -0.81 6.63
C SER A 171 -1.99 -1.59 5.32
N ASP A 172 -2.21 -0.92 4.18
CA ASP A 172 -2.26 -1.59 2.88
C ASP A 172 -0.88 -2.17 2.53
N PHE A 173 0.21 -1.59 3.04
CA PHE A 173 1.56 -2.07 2.75
C PHE A 173 2.06 -3.05 3.81
N LEU A 174 1.78 -2.79 5.09
CA LEU A 174 2.20 -3.66 6.19
C LEU A 174 1.43 -4.98 6.22
N ASN A 175 0.13 -4.95 5.86
CA ASN A 175 -0.75 -6.11 5.90
C ASN A 175 -1.07 -6.67 4.51
N ALA A 176 -0.33 -6.27 3.46
CA ALA A 176 -0.47 -6.89 2.15
C ALA A 176 -0.26 -8.40 2.24
N ASP A 177 -0.96 -9.16 1.40
CA ASP A 177 -0.78 -10.61 1.32
C ASP A 177 0.69 -10.96 1.01
N VAL A 178 1.17 -12.08 1.54
CA VAL A 178 2.52 -12.58 1.25
C VAL A 178 2.48 -13.60 0.12
N SER A 179 3.40 -13.46 -0.81
CA SER A 179 3.68 -14.45 -1.84
C SER A 179 4.68 -15.46 -1.29
N THR A 180 4.47 -16.75 -1.57
CA THR A 180 5.27 -17.84 -0.99
C THR A 180 5.89 -18.67 -2.09
N SER A 181 7.20 -18.92 -1.99
CA SER A 181 7.89 -19.87 -2.88
C SER A 181 7.35 -21.29 -2.70
N ASN A 182 7.50 -22.15 -3.72
CA ASN A 182 7.21 -23.58 -3.58
C ASN A 182 8.25 -24.33 -2.73
N ASP A 183 9.31 -23.66 -2.28
CA ASP A 183 10.32 -24.21 -1.39
C ASP A 183 10.43 -23.43 -0.08
N ALA A 184 10.93 -24.11 0.96
CA ALA A 184 11.02 -23.55 2.31
C ALA A 184 12.26 -22.66 2.54
N LEU A 185 13.22 -22.63 1.61
CA LEU A 185 14.47 -21.88 1.81
C LEU A 185 14.28 -20.41 1.47
N LEU A 186 13.67 -20.10 0.31
CA LEU A 186 13.38 -18.71 -0.07
C LEU A 186 12.29 -18.09 0.81
N GLY A 187 11.29 -18.89 1.21
CA GLY A 187 10.24 -18.47 2.13
C GLY A 187 9.15 -17.62 1.47
N SER A 188 8.73 -16.56 2.16
CA SER A 188 7.59 -15.72 1.77
C SER A 188 7.89 -14.23 1.93
N GLY A 189 7.27 -13.39 1.09
CA GLY A 189 7.44 -11.95 1.13
C GLY A 189 6.31 -11.18 0.46
N GLN A 190 6.22 -9.88 0.74
CA GLN A 190 5.27 -8.97 0.07
C GLN A 190 5.85 -8.38 -1.21
N MET A 191 7.17 -8.43 -1.38
CA MET A 191 7.87 -7.92 -2.54
C MET A 191 9.00 -8.86 -2.96
N GLY A 192 9.30 -8.83 -4.26
CA GLY A 192 10.38 -9.59 -4.84
C GLY A 192 10.97 -8.89 -6.05
N VAL A 193 12.22 -9.20 -6.36
CA VAL A 193 12.93 -8.68 -7.53
C VAL A 193 13.67 -9.79 -8.24
N HIS A 194 13.54 -9.81 -9.55
CA HIS A 194 14.41 -10.59 -10.42
C HIS A 194 15.57 -9.71 -10.88
N LEU A 195 16.79 -10.19 -10.66
CA LEU A 195 18.04 -9.47 -10.93
C LEU A 195 18.86 -10.26 -11.96
N GLN A 196 19.56 -9.55 -12.85
CA GLN A 196 20.37 -10.12 -13.91
C GLN A 196 21.79 -9.53 -13.94
N SER A 197 22.64 -10.08 -14.82
CA SER A 197 24.01 -9.60 -15.07
C SER A 197 24.89 -9.65 -13.82
N LEU A 198 24.69 -10.67 -12.98
CA LEU A 198 25.31 -10.82 -11.66
C LEU A 198 26.78 -11.27 -11.69
N ASN A 199 27.43 -11.20 -12.87
CA ASN A 199 28.74 -11.75 -13.18
C ASN A 199 29.90 -11.15 -12.35
N THR A 200 29.95 -11.55 -11.08
CA THR A 200 31.08 -11.63 -10.17
C THR A 200 30.62 -12.51 -9.01
N ALA A 201 30.78 -13.84 -9.15
CA ALA A 201 30.59 -14.73 -8.01
C ALA A 201 31.79 -14.57 -7.06
N VAL A 202 31.60 -13.94 -5.91
CA VAL A 202 32.45 -14.26 -4.75
C VAL A 202 31.98 -15.63 -4.28
N GLY A 203 32.86 -16.65 -4.27
CA GLY A 203 32.50 -17.98 -3.72
C GLY A 203 32.05 -19.06 -4.71
N GLY A 204 32.02 -18.81 -6.02
CA GLY A 204 31.98 -19.88 -7.04
C GLY A 204 30.64 -20.25 -7.67
N ALA A 205 29.53 -19.59 -7.33
CA ALA A 205 28.26 -19.71 -8.06
C ALA A 205 28.14 -18.60 -9.11
N SER A 206 28.53 -18.86 -10.37
CA SER A 206 28.34 -17.92 -11.48
C SER A 206 26.94 -18.08 -12.08
N SER A 207 25.91 -17.59 -11.38
CA SER A 207 24.60 -17.40 -11.99
C SER A 207 24.57 -16.01 -12.65
N ASP A 208 24.00 -15.93 -13.84
CA ASP A 208 23.75 -14.66 -14.54
C ASP A 208 22.48 -13.97 -14.05
N SER A 209 21.67 -14.65 -13.23
CA SER A 209 20.44 -14.13 -12.61
C SER A 209 20.29 -14.56 -11.14
N GLY A 210 19.43 -13.85 -10.41
CA GLY A 210 19.14 -14.09 -9.00
C GLY A 210 17.81 -13.47 -8.59
N PHE A 211 17.35 -13.81 -7.39
CA PHE A 211 16.12 -13.27 -6.83
C PHE A 211 16.40 -12.68 -5.45
N ALA A 212 15.74 -11.57 -5.10
CA ALA A 212 15.70 -11.08 -3.73
C ALA A 212 14.25 -10.89 -3.29
N MET A 213 13.95 -11.24 -2.04
CA MET A 213 12.59 -11.20 -1.48
C MET A 213 12.59 -10.51 -0.11
N GLY A 214 11.49 -9.86 0.23
CA GLY A 214 11.32 -9.21 1.52
C GLY A 214 9.88 -8.83 1.84
N SER A 215 9.66 -8.31 3.04
CA SER A 215 8.36 -7.86 3.54
C SER A 215 8.48 -6.50 4.22
N ASN A 216 7.42 -5.71 4.17
CA ASN A 216 7.34 -4.39 4.81
C ASN A 216 7.30 -4.45 6.35
N ASN A 217 7.28 -5.65 6.93
CA ASN A 217 7.19 -5.88 8.38
C ASN A 217 8.54 -5.77 9.12
N ALA A 218 9.61 -5.30 8.46
CA ALA A 218 10.81 -4.88 9.18
C ALA A 218 10.43 -3.67 10.06
N ALA A 219 10.69 -3.76 11.37
CA ALA A 219 10.22 -2.79 12.37
C ALA A 219 10.47 -1.33 11.95
N VAL A 220 9.40 -0.64 11.53
CA VAL A 220 9.44 0.80 11.26
C VAL A 220 9.67 1.51 12.60
N PRO A 221 10.75 2.30 12.77
CA PRO A 221 10.87 3.16 13.93
C PRO A 221 9.68 4.14 13.93
N GLU A 222 8.81 4.02 14.94
CA GLU A 222 7.68 4.93 15.13
C GLU A 222 8.17 6.38 14.98
N PRO A 223 7.59 7.19 14.08
CA PRO A 223 7.94 8.61 14.00
C PRO A 223 7.63 9.19 15.38
N THR A 224 8.66 9.70 16.05
CA THR A 224 8.48 10.42 17.32
C THR A 224 7.46 11.52 17.09
N THR A 225 6.21 11.27 17.48
CA THR A 225 5.14 12.26 17.49
C THR A 225 5.65 13.46 18.26
N MET A 226 6.08 14.50 17.55
CA MET A 226 6.31 15.81 18.14
C MET A 226 4.97 16.32 18.64
N GLY A 227 4.72 16.09 19.93
CA GLY A 227 4.28 17.13 20.86
C GLY A 227 3.27 18.17 20.35
N GLY A 228 2.16 17.73 19.75
CA GLY A 228 0.94 18.52 19.62
C GLY A 228 0.26 18.70 20.98
N PHE A 229 0.97 19.28 21.95
CA PHE A 229 0.44 19.62 23.27
C PHE A 229 -0.40 20.89 23.14
N ILE A 230 -1.61 20.78 22.59
CA ILE A 230 -2.64 21.82 22.75
C ILE A 230 -3.14 21.72 24.19
N LEU A 231 -2.38 22.32 25.12
CA LEU A 231 -2.87 22.56 26.46
C LEU A 231 -3.82 23.74 26.42
N ALA A 232 -5.11 23.39 26.36
CA ALA A 232 -6.18 24.26 26.83
C ALA A 232 -5.88 24.70 28.28
N GLY A 233 -5.69 26.00 28.50
CA GLY A 233 -5.64 26.56 29.85
C GLY A 233 -4.99 27.93 29.91
N GLY A 234 -5.81 28.99 29.98
CA GLY A 234 -5.32 30.29 30.43
C GLY A 234 -5.96 31.50 29.77
N ILE A 235 -7.28 31.59 29.77
CA ILE A 235 -7.97 32.87 29.68
C ILE A 235 -7.66 33.67 30.97
N LEU A 236 -7.53 35.00 30.84
CA LEU A 236 -7.52 36.02 31.91
C LEU A 236 -6.21 36.24 32.68
N SER A 237 -5.42 37.20 32.19
CA SER A 237 -4.76 38.19 33.06
C SER A 237 -4.87 39.59 32.45
N GLN A 238 -6.11 40.01 32.23
CA GLN A 238 -6.47 41.42 32.11
C GLN A 238 -6.28 42.10 33.48
N LEU A 239 -5.39 43.09 33.51
CA LEU A 239 -5.56 44.39 34.18
C LEU A 239 -6.25 44.38 35.57
N ARG A 240 -5.47 44.62 36.62
CA ARG A 240 -5.89 45.52 37.70
C ARG A 240 -4.72 46.21 38.39
N ARG A 241 -4.49 47.47 37.98
CA ARG A 241 -3.96 48.52 38.86
C ARG A 241 -4.85 48.61 40.10
N LYS A 242 -4.27 48.59 41.31
CA LYS A 242 -4.61 49.58 42.36
C LYS A 242 -3.57 49.63 43.49
N LYS A 243 -2.96 50.81 43.54
CA LYS A 243 -2.31 51.56 44.64
C LYS A 243 -2.90 51.34 46.05
N SER A 244 -2.06 51.24 47.08
CA SER A 244 -2.16 51.87 48.42
C SER A 244 -1.06 51.31 49.36
N ASN A 245 -0.05 52.10 49.75
CA ASN A 245 0.14 52.67 51.11
C ASN A 245 -0.32 51.79 52.29
N LYS A 246 0.61 51.37 53.16
CA LYS A 246 0.78 51.81 54.57
C LYS A 246 1.73 50.89 55.37
N ASP A 247 2.56 51.53 56.21
CA ASP A 247 2.99 51.23 57.60
C ASP A 247 3.37 49.78 57.92
N SER A 248 4.55 49.42 58.44
CA SER A 248 5.15 49.62 59.79
C SER A 248 6.25 48.53 59.85
N GLU A 249 7.48 48.69 60.35
CA GLU A 249 8.02 49.16 61.64
C GLU A 249 9.54 49.34 61.47
#